data_AF-A0AA36DKA9-F1
#
_entry.id   AF-A0AA36DKA9-F1
#
_cell.length_a   1.000
_cell.length_b   1.000
_cell.length_c   1.000
_cell.angle_alpha   90.00
_cell.angle_beta   90.00
_cell.angle_gamma   90.00
#
_symmetry.space_group_name_H-M   'P 1'
#
loop_
_entity.id
_entity.type
_entity.pdbx_description
1 polymer ?
#
loop_
_entity_poly.entity_id
_entity_poly.type
_entity_poly.pdbx_seq_one_letter_code
_entity_poly.pdbx_strand_id
1 'polypeptide(L)'
;MAVAMDKYNYTLFYQRMFGTSSMFTIKQYRDVNGHSNRYWGWGGEDDDIYTRTYLAGYRVERYNNTIARYTMIRHGKDVENPVNPCRFSLLNHTKADWKLDGL
;
A
#
# COMPACT_ATOMS: atom_id res chain seq x y z
N MET A 1 6.40 -7.11 6.15
CA MET A 1 5.49 -6.92 5.00
C MET A 1 4.84 -8.24 4.62
N ALA A 2 3.58 -8.22 4.20
CA ALA A 2 2.92 -9.37 3.59
C ALA A 2 3.40 -9.59 2.15
N VAL A 3 4.05 -10.73 1.91
CA VAL A 3 4.68 -11.07 0.62
C VAL A 3 4.12 -12.34 0.00
N ALA A 4 3.43 -13.15 0.79
CA ALA A 4 2.88 -14.45 0.39
C ALA A 4 1.52 -14.64 1.05
N MET A 5 0.44 -14.37 0.31
CA MET A 5 -0.94 -14.61 0.77
C MET A 5 -1.52 -15.84 0.11
N ASP A 6 -2.32 -16.61 0.85
CA ASP A 6 -3.06 -17.76 0.35
C ASP A 6 -3.96 -17.42 -0.86
N LYS A 7 -4.62 -16.25 -0.84
CA LYS A 7 -5.41 -15.70 -1.96
C LYS A 7 -4.63 -15.62 -3.29
N TYR A 8 -3.32 -15.46 -3.22
CA TYR A 8 -2.42 -15.35 -4.37
C TYR A 8 -1.45 -16.54 -4.45
N ASN A 9 -1.86 -17.72 -3.97
CA ASN A 9 -1.04 -18.94 -3.96
C ASN A 9 0.34 -18.76 -3.31
N TYR A 10 0.41 -17.95 -2.25
CA TYR A 10 1.65 -17.60 -1.55
C TYR A 10 2.73 -16.98 -2.44
N THR A 11 2.31 -16.30 -3.51
CA THR A 11 3.19 -15.51 -4.38
C THR A 11 2.85 -14.02 -4.27
N LEU A 12 3.85 -13.18 -4.57
CA LEU A 12 3.65 -11.75 -4.60
C LEU A 12 2.83 -11.39 -5.84
N PHE A 13 1.66 -10.77 -5.64
CA PHE A 13 0.72 -10.49 -6.73
C PHE A 13 1.30 -9.53 -7.80
N TYR A 14 2.07 -8.52 -7.37
CA TYR A 14 2.87 -7.65 -8.25
C TYR A 14 4.04 -7.02 -7.47
N GLN A 15 5.10 -6.62 -8.17
CA GLN A 15 6.36 -6.20 -7.55
C GLN A 15 6.25 -5.01 -6.59
N ARG A 16 5.34 -4.07 -6.88
CA ARG A 16 5.11 -2.86 -6.08
C ARG A 16 4.07 -3.04 -4.97
N MET A 17 3.53 -4.25 -4.80
CA MET A 17 2.52 -4.52 -3.79
C MET A 17 3.05 -4.14 -2.41
N PHE A 18 2.28 -3.31 -1.72
CA PHE A 18 2.60 -2.76 -0.40
C PHE A 18 1.44 -2.89 0.60
N GLY A 19 0.29 -3.38 0.13
CA GLY A 19 -0.90 -3.62 0.95
C GLY A 19 -0.83 -4.81 1.88
N THR A 20 -1.97 -5.10 2.51
CA THR A 20 -2.18 -6.14 3.55
C THR A 20 -1.48 -5.84 4.87
N SER A 21 -0.15 -5.80 4.88
CA SER A 21 0.61 -5.42 6.08
C SER A 21 1.97 -4.87 5.67
N SER A 22 2.25 -3.66 6.11
CA SER A 22 3.54 -2.98 5.99
C SER A 22 3.95 -2.45 7.37
N MET A 23 5.22 -2.11 7.53
CA MET A 23 5.75 -1.60 8.79
C MET A 23 6.73 -0.47 8.49
N PHE A 24 6.62 0.60 9.26
CA PHE A 24 7.53 1.73 9.25
C PHE A 24 7.98 2.02 10.68
N THR A 25 9.23 2.47 10.84
CA THR A 25 9.60 3.22 12.04
C THR A 25 8.84 4.54 12.07
N ILE A 26 8.70 5.14 13.27
CA ILE A 26 8.06 6.46 13.42
C ILE A 26 8.74 7.50 12.51
N LYS A 27 10.07 7.46 12.42
CA LYS A 27 10.82 8.38 11.55
C LYS A 27 10.48 8.16 10.08
N GLN A 28 10.53 6.92 9.59
CA GLN A 28 10.20 6.64 8.19
C GLN A 28 8.78 7.07 7.84
N TYR A 29 7.82 6.81 8.73
CA TYR A 29 6.42 7.18 8.52
C TYR A 29 6.23 8.71 8.42
N ARG A 30 6.94 9.47 9.26
CA ARG A 30 6.96 10.94 9.18
C ARG A 30 7.65 11.45 7.92
N ASP A 31 8.77 10.84 7.54
CA ASP A 31 9.54 11.24 6.35
C ASP A 31 8.76 11.01 5.04
N VAL A 32 7.86 10.02 4.99
CA VAL A 32 6.95 9.78 3.85
C VAL A 32 5.66 10.59 3.91
N ASN A 33 5.53 11.49 4.88
CA ASN A 33 4.33 12.29 5.13
C ASN A 33 3.06 11.45 5.42
N GLY A 34 3.20 10.27 6.02
CA GLY A 34 2.08 9.35 6.23
C GLY A 34 1.34 8.95 4.95
N HIS A 35 0.13 8.41 5.10
CA HIS A 35 -0.75 8.05 3.98
C HIS A 35 -1.50 9.27 3.43
N SER A 36 -1.88 9.20 2.15
CA SER A 36 -2.81 10.15 1.54
C SER A 36 -4.18 10.13 2.21
N ASN A 37 -4.78 11.31 2.40
CA ASN A 37 -6.15 11.47 2.91
C ASN A 37 -7.20 11.54 1.77
N ARG A 38 -6.79 11.35 0.51
CA ARG A 38 -7.66 11.51 -0.67
C ARG A 38 -8.32 10.22 -1.15
N TYR A 39 -7.87 9.07 -0.66
CA TYR A 39 -8.41 7.78 -1.05
C TYR A 39 -9.66 7.43 -0.24
N TRP A 40 -10.81 7.73 -0.82
CA TRP A 40 -12.12 7.31 -0.32
C TRP A 40 -12.66 6.17 -1.17
N GLY A 41 -13.04 5.05 -0.56
CA GLY A 41 -13.35 3.82 -1.28
C GLY A 41 -12.12 2.97 -1.57
N TRP A 42 -12.27 1.95 -2.42
CA TRP A 42 -11.25 0.93 -2.63
C TRP A 42 -10.26 1.30 -3.74
N GLY A 43 -8.97 1.29 -3.39
CA GLY A 43 -7.84 1.08 -4.27
C GLY A 43 -6.93 2.28 -4.51
N GLY A 44 -5.64 2.00 -4.61
CA GLY A 44 -4.56 2.92 -4.99
C GLY A 44 -3.80 3.55 -3.82
N GLU A 45 -4.35 3.48 -2.60
CA GLU A 45 -3.75 3.99 -1.38
C GLU A 45 -2.44 3.29 -1.01
N ASP A 46 -2.38 1.97 -1.22
CA ASP A 46 -1.19 1.15 -0.97
C ASP A 46 -0.07 1.45 -1.98
N ASP A 47 -0.43 1.70 -3.24
CA ASP A 47 0.51 2.04 -4.30
C ASP A 47 1.02 3.48 -4.16
N ASP A 48 0.19 4.38 -3.62
CA ASP A 48 0.54 5.75 -3.25
C ASP A 48 1.61 5.76 -2.15
N ILE A 49 1.38 5.07 -1.02
CA ILE A 49 2.38 5.00 0.07
C ILE A 49 3.67 4.28 -0.37
N TYR A 50 3.59 3.28 -1.25
CA TYR A 50 4.77 2.69 -1.88
C TYR A 50 5.58 3.74 -2.65
N THR A 51 4.89 4.55 -3.45
CA THR A 51 5.51 5.62 -4.23
C THR A 51 6.14 6.66 -3.33
N ARG A 52 5.45 7.10 -2.27
CA ARG A 52 6.01 8.02 -1.25
C ARG A 52 7.25 7.48 -0.59
N THR A 53 7.25 6.19 -0.23
CA THR A 53 8.40 5.49 0.35
C THR A 53 9.62 5.59 -0.55
N TYR A 54 9.45 5.36 -1.85
CA TYR A 54 10.53 5.50 -2.83
C TYR A 54 10.97 6.96 -3.00
N LEU A 55 10.04 7.92 -3.05
CA LEU A 55 10.34 9.35 -3.18
C LEU A 55 11.06 9.93 -1.97
N ALA A 56 10.81 9.39 -0.78
CA ALA A 56 11.54 9.72 0.46
C ALA A 56 12.93 9.06 0.53
N GLY A 57 13.34 8.29 -0.49
CA GLY A 57 14.65 7.66 -0.58
C GLY A 57 14.75 6.30 0.11
N TYR A 58 13.64 5.72 0.56
CA TYR A 58 13.63 4.40 1.20
C TYR A 58 13.47 3.27 0.18
N ARG A 59 13.86 2.07 0.60
CA ARG A 59 13.66 0.83 -0.14
C ARG A 59 12.75 -0.09 0.65
N VAL A 60 11.93 -0.85 -0.07
CA VAL A 60 11.03 -1.83 0.52
C VAL A 60 11.76 -3.14 0.76
N GLU A 61 11.91 -3.51 2.03
CA GLU A 61 12.44 -4.81 2.44
C GLU A 61 11.30 -5.84 2.55
N ARG A 62 11.59 -7.07 2.09
CA ARG A 62 10.64 -8.18 2.05
C ARG A 62 11.32 -9.43 2.60
N TYR A 63 10.69 -10.03 3.61
CA TYR A 63 11.14 -11.31 4.16
C TYR A 63 10.93 -12.44 3.15
N ASN A 64 11.61 -13.56 3.39
CA ASN A 64 11.41 -14.77 2.60
C ASN A 64 9.94 -15.24 2.66
N ASN A 65 9.40 -15.71 1.53
CA ASN A 65 8.04 -16.21 1.40
C ASN A 65 7.77 -17.49 2.23
N THR A 66 8.80 -18.14 2.77
CA THR A 66 8.66 -19.26 3.71
C THR A 66 8.36 -18.80 5.14
N ILE A 67 8.71 -17.56 5.48
CA ILE A 67 8.53 -16.96 6.83
C ILE A 67 7.29 -16.05 6.85
N ALA A 68 7.13 -15.19 5.84
CA ALA A 68 6.10 -14.15 5.81
C ALA A 68 4.85 -14.58 5.03
N ARG A 69 4.24 -15.69 5.46
CA ARG A 69 2.98 -16.22 4.91
C ARG A 69 1.77 -15.68 5.67
N TYR A 70 0.72 -15.32 4.93
CA TYR A 70 -0.51 -14.74 5.46
C TYR A 70 -1.71 -15.53 4.93
N THR A 71 -2.71 -15.70 5.78
CA THR A 71 -3.99 -16.32 5.44
C THR A 71 -5.07 -15.25 5.52
N MET A 72 -5.77 -15.00 4.42
CA MET A 72 -6.90 -14.08 4.40
C MET A 72 -8.12 -14.75 5.04
N ILE A 73 -8.67 -14.10 6.06
CA ILE A 73 -9.98 -14.49 6.60
C ILE A 73 -10.99 -14.30 5.48
N ARG A 74 -11.65 -15.37 5.05
CA ARG A 74 -12.55 -15.34 3.89
C ARG A 74 -13.69 -14.35 4.09
N HIS A 75 -13.83 -13.42 3.15
CA HIS A 75 -14.93 -12.47 3.11
C HIS A 75 -15.36 -12.19 1.66
N GLY A 76 -16.61 -11.76 1.48
CA GLY A 76 -17.11 -11.28 0.19
C GLY A 76 -16.57 -9.89 -0.15
N LYS A 77 -16.94 -9.37 -1.33
CA LYS A 77 -16.65 -7.96 -1.64
C LYS A 77 -17.41 -7.08 -0.65
N ASP A 78 -16.71 -6.14 -0.05
CA ASP A 78 -17.31 -5.13 0.80
C ASP A 78 -18.14 -4.16 -0.06
N VAL A 79 -19.44 -4.09 0.23
CA VAL A 79 -20.40 -3.26 -0.52
C VAL A 79 -20.29 -1.80 -0.09
N GLU A 80 -19.88 -1.54 1.16
CA GLU A 80 -19.71 -0.19 1.73
C GLU A 80 -18.39 0.46 1.29
N ASN A 81 -17.49 -0.33 0.69
CA ASN A 81 -16.22 0.13 0.15
C ASN A 81 -16.18 0.03 -1.40
N PRO A 82 -16.92 0.88 -2.13
CA PRO A 82 -16.97 0.84 -3.58
C PRO A 82 -15.61 1.18 -4.19
N VAL A 83 -15.39 0.73 -5.42
CA VAL A 83 -14.17 1.07 -6.16
C VAL A 83 -14.08 2.59 -6.34
N ASN A 84 -12.98 3.21 -5.92
CA ASN A 84 -12.75 4.62 -6.15
C ASN A 84 -12.50 4.87 -7.66
N PRO A 85 -13.37 5.61 -8.36
CA PRO A 85 -13.22 5.86 -9.80
C PRO A 85 -12.01 6.75 -10.12
N CYS A 86 -11.58 7.57 -9.17
CA CYS A 86 -10.47 8.51 -9.30
C CYS A 86 -9.11 7.90 -8.90
N ARG A 87 -9.04 6.64 -8.44
CA ARG A 87 -7.81 6.02 -7.90
C ARG A 87 -6.57 6.20 -8.77
N PHE A 88 -6.70 6.07 -10.09
CA PHE A 88 -5.58 6.21 -11.02
C PHE A 88 -5.18 7.67 -11.25
N SER A 89 -6.17 8.58 -11.25
CA SER A 89 -5.88 10.02 -11.30
C SER A 89 -5.14 10.44 -10.04
N LEU A 90 -5.61 10.05 -8.86
CA LEU A 90 -4.95 10.31 -7.58
C LEU A 90 -3.51 9.77 -7.57
N LEU A 91 -3.32 8.52 -8.00
CA LEU A 91 -2.00 7.86 -8.04
C LEU A 91 -1.02 8.56 -9.02
N ASN A 92 -1.52 9.10 -10.13
CA ASN A 92 -0.69 9.87 -11.05
C ASN A 92 -0.22 11.20 -10.44
N HIS A 93 -0.99 11.77 -9.52
CA HIS A 93 -0.66 13.03 -8.85
C HIS A 93 0.31 12.87 -7.68
N THR A 94 0.44 11.68 -7.09
CA THR A 94 1.28 11.41 -5.90
C THR A 94 2.66 12.07 -5.97
N LYS A 95 3.36 11.95 -7.10
CA LYS A 95 4.72 12.52 -7.25
C LYS A 95 4.77 14.03 -7.06
N ALA A 96 3.70 14.74 -7.43
CA ALA A 96 3.61 16.19 -7.36
C ALA A 96 3.17 16.68 -5.97
N ASP A 97 2.26 15.97 -5.30
CA ASP A 97 1.54 16.51 -4.15
C ASP A 97 1.65 15.70 -2.85
N TRP A 98 2.44 14.62 -2.80
CA TRP A 98 2.55 13.79 -1.58
C TRP A 98 3.01 14.54 -0.32
N LYS A 99 3.72 15.67 -0.48
CA LYS A 99 4.14 16.53 0.64
C LYS A 99 3.05 17.49 1.14
N LEU A 100 1.97 17.65 0.38
CA LEU A 100 0.86 18.55 0.69
C LEU A 100 -0.38 17.80 1.20
N ASP A 101 -0.40 16.48 1.05
CA ASP A 101 -1.51 15.60 1.45
C ASP A 101 -0.96 14.45 2.29
N GLY A 102 -1.23 14.47 3.59
CA GLY A 102 -0.71 13.48 4.52
C GLY A 102 -0.87 13.86 5.99
N LEU A 103 0.10 13.45 6.81
CA LEU A 103 0.26 13.83 8.21
C LEU A 103 0.52 15.34 8.37
#